data_AF-A0A7C5UHV8-F1
#
_entry.id   AF-A0A7C5UHV8-F1
#
_cell.length_a   1.000
_cell.length_b   1.000
_cell.length_c   1.000
_cell.angle_alpha   90.00
_cell.angle_beta   90.00
_cell.angle_gamma   90.00
#
_symmetry.space_group_name_H-M   'P 1'
#
loop_
_entity.id
_entity.type
_entity.pdbx_description
1 polymer ?
#
loop_
_entity_poly.entity_id
_entity_poly.type
_entity_poly.pdbx_seq_one_letter_code
_entity_poly.pdbx_strand_id
1 'polypeptide(L)'
;MLTPIIDLLILVLRILALIVIVSVIFSWIRFAGGRVPRYNPIVRFIDRVSDAILDPIRQIQNRLLHSVGISYLPLDFSPLIALVLIQFLVIMLSGLR
;
A
#
# COMPACT_ATOMS: atom_id res chain seq x y z
N MET A 1 -21.88 -15.57 -14.42
CA MET A 1 -22.55 -14.56 -13.57
C MET A 1 -21.61 -13.93 -12.54
N LEU A 2 -20.55 -14.61 -12.07
CA LEU A 2 -19.58 -14.05 -11.11
C LEU A 2 -18.50 -13.16 -11.75
N THR A 3 -18.25 -13.29 -13.05
CA THR A 3 -17.28 -12.52 -13.83
C THR A 3 -17.30 -11.01 -13.59
N PRO A 4 -18.45 -10.30 -13.64
CA PRO A 4 -18.48 -8.85 -13.38
C PRO A 4 -18.10 -8.49 -11.93
N ILE A 5 -18.39 -9.37 -10.96
CA ILE A 5 -18.02 -9.16 -9.55
C ILE A 5 -16.51 -9.32 -9.38
N ILE A 6 -15.93 -10.34 -10.02
CA ILE A 6 -14.48 -10.57 -10.02
C ILE A 6 -13.75 -9.38 -10.67
N ASP A 7 -14.25 -8.89 -11.81
CA ASP A 7 -13.67 -7.73 -12.49
C ASP A 7 -13.73 -6.46 -11.61
N LEU A 8 -14.82 -6.27 -10.87
CA LEU A 8 -14.96 -5.15 -9.92
C LEU A 8 -13.98 -5.27 -8.75
N LEU A 9 -13.79 -6.47 -8.19
CA LEU A 9 -12.80 -6.71 -7.13
C LEU A 9 -11.37 -6.44 -7.62
N ILE A 10 -11.03 -6.92 -8.82
CA ILE A 10 -9.72 -6.66 -9.44
C ILE A 10 -9.52 -5.16 -9.66
N LEU A 11 -10.56 -4.45 -10.12
CA LEU A 11 -10.50 -2.99 -10.30
C LEU A 11 -10.20 -2.28 -8.98
N VAL A 12 -10.90 -2.64 -7.90
CA VAL A 12 -10.66 -2.07 -6.56
C VAL A 12 -9.24 -2.33 -6.11
N LEU A 13 -8.73 -3.56 -6.24
CA LEU A 13 -7.36 -3.90 -5.88
C LEU A 13 -6.32 -3.08 -6.66
N ARG A 14 -6.54 -2.87 -7.97
CA ARG A 14 -5.66 -2.03 -8.80
C ARG A 14 -5.69 -0.56 -8.37
N ILE A 15 -6.86 -0.04 -7.99
CA ILE A 15 -6.99 1.32 -7.43
C ILE A 15 -6.21 1.42 -6.12
N LEU A 16 -6.31 0.43 -5.23
CA LEU A 16 -5.54 0.41 -3.98
C LEU A 16 -4.03 0.37 -4.24
N ALA A 17 -3.57 -0.44 -5.19
CA ALA A 17 -2.16 -0.45 -5.59
C ALA A 17 -1.70 0.92 -6.10
N LEU A 18 -2.53 1.59 -6.91
CA LEU A 18 -2.25 2.95 -7.38
C LEU A 18 -2.15 3.94 -6.21
N ILE A 19 -3.06 3.89 -5.24
CA ILE A 19 -3.04 4.74 -4.04
C ILE A 19 -1.73 4.54 -3.25
N VAL A 20 -1.32 3.28 -3.05
CA VAL A 20 -0.04 2.95 -2.39
C VAL A 20 1.13 3.56 -3.16
N ILE A 21 1.19 3.39 -4.49
CA ILE A 21 2.25 3.97 -5.34
C ILE A 21 2.29 5.49 -5.20
N VAL A 22 1.13 6.17 -5.28
CA VAL A 22 1.05 7.63 -5.15
C VAL A 22 1.52 8.08 -3.76
N SER A 23 1.19 7.36 -2.70
CA SER A 23 1.67 7.68 -1.35
C SER A 23 3.19 7.52 -1.19
N VAL A 24 3.80 6.55 -1.88
CA VAL A 24 5.26 6.39 -1.93
C VAL A 24 5.88 7.57 -2.68
N ILE A 25 5.30 7.99 -3.80
CA ILE A 25 5.75 9.18 -4.54
C ILE A 25 5.65 10.43 -3.63
N PHE A 26 4.55 10.61 -2.89
CA PHE A 26 4.43 11.70 -1.92
C PHE A 26 5.50 11.63 -0.84
N SER A 27 5.84 10.42 -0.35
CA SER A 27 6.94 10.22 0.58
C SER A 27 8.27 10.70 0.01
N TRP A 28 8.59 10.32 -1.23
CA TRP A 28 9.82 10.75 -1.91
C TRP A 28 9.86 12.24 -2.18
N ILE A 29 8.76 12.85 -2.62
CA ILE A 29 8.67 14.32 -2.79
C ILE A 29 8.96 15.02 -1.47
N ARG A 30 8.35 14.56 -0.36
CA ARG A 30 8.58 15.10 0.98
C ARG A 30 10.05 14.94 1.40
N PHE A 31 10.65 13.78 1.12
CA PHE A 31 12.06 13.50 1.42
C PHE A 31 13.03 14.38 0.61
N ALA A 32 12.73 14.65 -0.66
CA ALA A 32 13.52 15.49 -1.55
C ALA A 32 13.37 17.01 -1.27
N GLY A 33 12.69 17.40 -0.18
CA GLY A 33 12.45 18.81 0.18
C GLY A 33 11.25 19.46 -0.53
N GLY A 34 10.50 18.69 -1.31
CA GLY A 34 9.28 19.13 -1.97
C GLY A 34 8.11 19.29 -1.01
N ARG A 35 7.15 20.15 -1.37
CA ARG A 35 5.93 20.40 -0.57
C ARG A 35 4.75 19.64 -1.16
N VAL A 36 4.23 18.67 -0.40
CA VAL A 36 2.94 18.03 -0.69
C VAL A 36 1.88 18.66 0.21
N PRO A 37 0.83 19.31 -0.34
CA PRO A 37 -0.14 20.09 0.44
C PRO A 37 -1.04 19.18 1.28
N ARG A 38 -0.73 19.06 2.59
CA ARG A 38 -1.48 18.22 3.54
C ARG A 38 -2.92 18.68 3.80
N TYR A 39 -3.27 19.91 3.46
CA TYR A 39 -4.65 20.41 3.60
C TYR A 39 -5.55 19.95 2.45
N ASN A 40 -4.99 19.53 1.32
CA ASN A 40 -5.76 19.05 0.17
C ASN A 40 -6.52 17.76 0.59
N PRO A 41 -7.86 17.73 0.45
CA PRO A 41 -8.66 16.57 0.85
C PRO A 41 -8.27 15.29 0.10
N ILE A 42 -7.79 15.39 -1.14
CA ILE A 42 -7.36 14.26 -1.97
C ILE A 42 -6.07 13.66 -1.42
N VAL A 43 -5.09 14.50 -1.08
CA VAL A 43 -3.84 14.05 -0.45
C VAL A 43 -4.14 13.36 0.88
N ARG A 44 -5.00 13.94 1.71
CA ARG A 44 -5.43 13.32 2.99
C ARG A 44 -6.22 12.03 2.81
N PHE A 45 -6.93 11.89 1.70
CA PHE A 45 -7.62 10.65 1.38
C PHE A 45 -6.62 9.56 1.00
N ILE A 46 -5.67 9.88 0.11
CA ILE A 46 -4.59 8.96 -0.28
C ILE A 46 -3.77 8.54 0.94
N ASP A 47 -3.28 9.49 1.74
CA ASP A 47 -2.50 9.18 2.94
C ASP A 47 -3.30 8.27 3.89
N ARG A 48 -4.59 8.56 4.15
CA ARG A 48 -5.43 7.71 5.03
C ARG A 48 -5.68 6.30 4.50
N VAL A 49 -5.98 6.16 3.21
CA VAL A 49 -6.23 4.84 2.61
C VAL A 49 -4.92 4.03 2.57
N SER A 50 -3.81 4.67 2.20
CA SER A 50 -2.50 4.04 2.26
C SER A 50 -2.16 3.62 3.69
N ASP A 51 -2.28 4.49 4.68
CA ASP A 51 -1.96 4.17 6.08
C ASP A 51 -2.81 3.00 6.59
N ALA A 52 -4.11 2.95 6.26
CA ALA A 52 -4.98 1.83 6.62
C ALA A 52 -4.50 0.47 6.07
N ILE A 53 -3.82 0.46 4.92
CA ILE A 53 -3.25 -0.75 4.31
C ILE A 53 -1.84 -1.03 4.84
N LEU A 54 -1.02 0.01 4.95
CA LEU A 54 0.41 -0.09 5.27
C LEU A 54 0.66 -0.30 6.75
N ASP A 55 -0.12 0.29 7.65
CA ASP A 55 0.06 0.17 9.10
C ASP A 55 0.01 -1.27 9.62
N PRO A 56 -0.99 -2.12 9.28
CA PRO A 56 -0.98 -3.50 9.73
C PRO A 56 0.23 -4.27 9.20
N ILE A 57 0.63 -4.01 7.95
CA ILE A 57 1.80 -4.64 7.33
C ILE A 57 3.08 -4.17 8.05
N ARG A 58 3.20 -2.88 8.35
CA ARG A 58 4.32 -2.27 9.07
C ARG A 58 4.41 -2.82 10.49
N GLN A 59 3.28 -3.02 11.17
CA GLN A 59 3.26 -3.63 12.51
C GLN A 59 3.75 -5.08 12.47
N ILE A 60 3.31 -5.87 11.49
CA ILE A 60 3.78 -7.25 11.30
C ILE A 60 5.28 -7.26 10.98
N GLN A 61 5.72 -6.42 10.04
CA GLN A 61 7.14 -6.27 9.68
C GLN A 61 7.97 -5.95 10.92
N ASN A 62 7.56 -4.94 11.71
CA ASN A 62 8.30 -4.54 12.90
C ASN A 62 8.35 -5.67 13.93
N ARG A 63 7.24 -6.38 14.18
CA ARG A 63 7.23 -7.53 15.11
C ARG A 63 8.19 -8.63 14.66
N LEU A 64 8.19 -8.96 13.37
CA LEU A 64 9.11 -9.96 12.80
C LEU A 64 10.56 -9.52 12.94
N LEU A 65 10.88 -8.27 12.62
CA LEU A 65 12.25 -7.74 12.76
C LEU A 65 12.74 -7.73 14.21
N HIS A 66 11.89 -7.32 15.15
CA HIS A 66 12.22 -7.36 16.58
C HIS A 66 12.49 -8.78 17.05
N SER A 67 11.76 -9.78 16.52
CA SER A 67 11.96 -11.19 16.89
C SER A 67 13.32 -11.76 16.45
N VAL A 68 13.94 -11.20 15.41
CA VAL A 68 15.29 -11.57 14.93
C VAL A 68 16.40 -10.62 15.44
N GLY A 69 16.09 -9.78 16.43
CA GLY A 69 17.05 -8.87 17.05
C GLY A 69 17.34 -7.59 16.24
N ILE A 70 16.57 -7.31 15.19
CA ILE A 70 16.70 -6.09 14.37
C ILE A 70 15.67 -5.09 14.90
N SER A 71 16.11 -4.16 15.75
CA SER A 71 15.20 -3.21 16.40
C SER A 71 14.83 -2.01 15.53
N TYR A 72 15.66 -1.63 14.56
CA TYR A 72 15.41 -0.48 13.68
C TYR A 72 15.90 -0.74 12.26
N LEU A 73 14.98 -0.66 11.29
CA LEU A 73 15.30 -0.49 9.88
C LEU A 73 14.90 0.94 9.49
N PRO A 74 15.83 1.76 8.95
CA PRO A 74 15.50 3.11 8.48
C PRO A 74 14.60 3.10 7.24
N LEU A 75 14.43 1.94 6.60
CA LEU A 75 13.60 1.74 5.42
C LEU A 75 12.32 1.00 5.78
N ASP A 76 11.19 1.57 5.37
CA ASP A 76 9.90 0.95 5.46
C ASP A 76 9.58 0.18 4.17
N PHE A 77 9.58 -1.15 4.26
CA PHE A 77 9.25 -2.04 3.16
C PHE A 77 7.76 -2.36 3.07
N SER A 78 6.93 -1.85 4.00
CA SER A 78 5.48 -2.09 3.99
C SER A 78 4.80 -1.75 2.65
N PRO A 79 5.19 -0.69 1.89
CA PRO A 79 4.58 -0.43 0.58
C PRO A 79 4.91 -1.51 -0.44
N LEU A 80 6.14 -2.02 -0.43
CA LEU A 80 6.54 -3.10 -1.33
C LEU A 80 5.78 -4.39 -1.01
N ILE A 81 5.69 -4.73 0.28
CA ILE A 81 4.94 -5.90 0.75
C ILE A 81 3.46 -5.76 0.37
N ALA A 82 2.86 -4.58 0.55
CA ALA A 82 1.48 -4.31 0.16
C ALA A 82 1.26 -4.52 -1.34
N LEU A 83 2.16 -4.00 -2.20
CA LEU A 83 2.06 -4.16 -3.65
C LEU A 83 2.16 -5.63 -4.07
N VAL A 84 3.07 -6.40 -3.46
CA VAL A 84 3.19 -7.84 -3.72
C VAL A 84 1.92 -8.58 -3.31
N LEU A 85 1.36 -8.30 -2.13
CA LEU A 85 0.12 -8.91 -1.66
C LEU A 85 -1.06 -8.58 -2.57
N ILE A 86 -1.21 -7.31 -2.97
CA ILE A 86 -2.27 -6.88 -3.89
C ILE A 86 -2.11 -7.58 -5.25
N GLN A 87 -0.89 -7.64 -5.79
CA GLN A 87 -0.63 -8.31 -7.07
C GLN A 87 -0.94 -9.81 -6.99
N PHE A 88 -0.59 -10.46 -5.89
CA PHE A 88 -0.93 -11.86 -5.64
C PHE A 88 -2.45 -12.07 -5.64
N LEU A 89 -3.21 -11.23 -4.92
CA LEU A 89 -4.67 -11.29 -4.91
C LEU A 89 -5.28 -11.09 -6.30
N VAL A 90 -4.74 -10.17 -7.10
CA VAL A 90 -5.19 -9.94 -8.48
C VAL A 90 -4.96 -11.18 -9.34
N ILE A 91 -3.81 -11.85 -9.23
CA ILE A 91 -3.52 -13.08 -9.98
C ILE A 91 -4.47 -14.20 -9.58
N MET A 92 -4.68 -14.40 -8.27
CA MET A 92 -5.61 -15.40 -7.74
C MET A 92 -7.03 -15.16 -8.25
N LEU A 93 -7.54 -13.93 -8.16
CA LEU A 93 -8.87 -13.57 -8.65
C LEU A 93 -9.00 -13.71 -10.17
N SER A 94 -7.95 -13.38 -10.92
CA SER A 94 -7.95 -13.52 -12.38
C SER A 94 -7.99 -14.99 -12.81
N GLY A 95 -7.45 -15.91 -12.00
CA GLY A 95 -7.56 -17.35 -12.25
C GLY A 95 -8.95 -17.94 -11.96
N LEU A 96 -9.79 -17.22 -11.21
CA LEU A 96 -11.19 -17.62 -10.92
C LEU A 96 -12.20 -17.06 -11.94
N ARG A 97 -11.74 -16.21 -12.86
CA ARG A 97 -12.55 -15.56 -13.89
C ARG A 97 -12.86 -16.50 -15.05
#